data_AF-A0A225W3U8-F1
#
_entry.id   AF-A0A225W3U8-F1
#
_cell.length_a   1.000
_cell.length_b   1.000
_cell.length_c   1.000
_cell.angle_alpha   90.00
_cell.angle_beta   90.00
_cell.angle_gamma   90.00
#
_symmetry.space_group_name_H-M   'P 1'
#
loop_
_entity.id
_entity.type
_entity.pdbx_description
1 polymer ?
#
loop_
_entity_poly.entity_id
_entity_poly.type
_entity_poly.pdbx_seq_one_letter_code
_entity_poly.pdbx_strand_id
1 'polypeptide(L)'
;MWKLLEQAAKNASVNASGYVSSVHEKAQSLAAAVQDEASTLLSSAMGATRSGPVDEILYEELKAYEEFSSFFSAEEHTHEITRAMEEDEDIHELHDALVPLELSYDEFWSRYFFRQQQKEKYEQERQQRVMIDKKQSPEENREDEDDQALDGDYEHQPEAKQPPLSPLAGRKDSGDQEGVWLLRAARDAERRAATQWRQKARDLHYQLQEAKQKYDEKEQKSLKEDMMFKEWEEQLQTLCDTYETKMTAATLQIDEARAEGYDEGVRESQAIVQSVQQKAEEDMTRLRTEIAEGIASASDDERVTVLVKEKEELQKTLQAVREKLAELEKQGGAPADKAGNPALAELTKEKDLWRMRALKMKKLKDLVQAELTTLRQQRDADAAASAGSDAALSTQATGTDDHIKLQTRMNELQTQLAKALASAEAHAREAYEKGIETGKVDAEQRAKQDRDQAFHDGYKKARAEANSEMGVLKAELGMFRAFHESAAHCADHVGGDNDGLLDDSLDDISLADGQPLCSPTSSVSVFTDNGKNDFSAPKSTDDWGEW
;
A
#
# COMPACT_ATOMS: atom_id res chain seq x y z
N MET A 1 12.00 14.29 67.07
CA MET A 1 10.74 14.08 66.31
C MET A 1 10.89 14.44 64.83
N TRP A 2 11.30 15.67 64.48
CA TRP A 2 11.43 16.10 63.07
C TRP A 2 12.42 15.26 62.24
N LYS A 3 13.61 14.94 62.76
CA LYS A 3 14.58 14.03 62.09
C LYS A 3 14.03 12.62 61.82
N LEU A 4 13.14 12.13 62.68
CA LEU A 4 12.48 10.82 62.52
C LEU A 4 11.43 10.86 61.40
N LEU A 5 10.68 11.96 61.29
CA LEU A 5 9.74 12.20 60.19
C LEU A 5 10.48 12.37 58.85
N GLU A 6 11.60 13.09 58.84
CA GLU A 6 12.42 13.24 57.64
C GLU A 6 13.02 11.91 57.17
N GLN A 7 13.46 11.06 58.10
CA GLN A 7 13.97 9.73 57.78
C GLN A 7 12.85 8.78 57.32
N ALA A 8 11.64 8.86 57.89
CA ALA A 8 10.48 8.12 57.43
C ALA A 8 10.03 8.55 56.03
N ALA A 9 10.06 9.86 55.72
CA ALA A 9 9.74 10.38 54.40
C ALA A 9 10.78 9.96 53.34
N LYS A 10 12.07 9.97 53.68
CA LYS A 10 13.14 9.45 52.79
C LYS A 10 12.97 7.96 52.52
N ASN A 11 12.67 7.16 53.54
CA ASN A 11 12.42 5.72 53.36
C ASN A 11 11.14 5.44 52.54
N ALA A 12 10.07 6.24 52.72
CA ALA A 12 8.86 6.13 51.92
C ALA A 12 9.10 6.49 50.44
N SER A 13 9.91 7.53 50.17
CA SER A 13 10.32 7.93 48.82
C SER A 13 11.16 6.85 48.13
N VAL A 14 12.12 6.24 48.83
CA VAL A 14 12.95 5.15 48.29
C VAL A 14 12.09 3.91 47.99
N ASN A 15 11.16 3.56 48.86
CA ASN A 15 10.25 2.44 48.63
C ASN A 15 9.26 2.70 47.48
N ALA A 16 8.77 3.94 47.35
CA ALA A 16 7.93 4.35 46.22
C ALA A 16 8.69 4.30 44.89
N SER A 17 9.96 4.74 44.87
CA SER A 17 10.82 4.63 43.69
C SER A 17 11.04 3.18 43.27
N GLY A 18 11.28 2.27 44.22
CA GLY A 18 11.42 0.84 43.92
C GLY A 18 10.15 0.22 43.33
N TYR A 19 8.98 0.64 43.81
CA TYR A 19 7.70 0.18 43.28
C TYR A 19 7.46 0.71 41.86
N VAL A 20 7.79 1.97 41.58
CA VAL A 20 7.69 2.56 40.24
C VAL A 20 8.61 1.84 39.25
N SER A 21 9.86 1.55 39.63
CA SER A 21 10.78 0.78 38.77
C SER A 21 10.28 -0.64 38.50
N SER A 22 9.77 -1.33 39.51
CA SER A 22 9.16 -2.67 39.35
C SER A 22 7.93 -2.66 38.44
N VAL A 23 7.08 -1.64 38.55
CA VAL A 23 5.90 -1.51 37.67
C VAL A 23 6.32 -1.19 36.25
N HIS A 24 7.36 -0.36 36.06
CA HIS A 24 7.90 -0.03 34.76
C HIS A 24 8.52 -1.25 34.05
N GLU A 25 9.34 -2.05 34.76
CA GLU A 25 9.89 -3.31 34.21
C GLU A 25 8.79 -4.29 33.81
N LYS A 26 7.74 -4.46 34.64
CA LYS A 26 6.61 -5.33 34.31
C LYS A 26 5.83 -4.83 33.10
N ALA A 27 5.64 -3.52 32.97
CA ALA A 27 4.97 -2.93 31.82
C ALA A 27 5.79 -3.13 30.53
N GLN A 28 7.12 -2.94 30.58
CA GLN A 28 8.01 -3.22 29.44
C GLN A 28 8.02 -4.70 29.07
N SER A 29 8.07 -5.60 30.05
CA SER A 29 8.01 -7.05 29.80
C SER A 29 6.68 -7.46 29.17
N LEU A 30 5.55 -6.87 29.59
CA LEU A 30 4.24 -7.13 29.00
C LEU A 30 4.15 -6.59 27.57
N ALA A 31 4.68 -5.38 27.32
CA ALA A 31 4.71 -4.80 25.98
C ALA A 31 5.54 -5.64 25.00
N ALA A 32 6.69 -6.14 25.44
CA ALA A 32 7.52 -7.05 24.64
C ALA A 32 6.79 -8.37 24.34
N ALA A 33 6.11 -8.96 25.33
CA ALA A 33 5.35 -10.19 25.12
C ALA A 33 4.17 -10.01 24.14
N VAL A 34 3.46 -8.88 24.21
CA VAL A 34 2.38 -8.54 23.27
C VAL A 34 2.93 -8.30 21.87
N GLN A 35 4.10 -7.67 21.76
CA GLN A 35 4.76 -7.44 20.47
C GLN A 35 5.22 -8.76 19.83
N ASP A 36 5.76 -9.71 20.60
CA ASP A 36 6.10 -11.04 20.13
C ASP A 36 4.85 -11.82 19.71
N GLU A 37 3.78 -11.84 20.50
CA GLU A 37 2.51 -12.47 20.12
C GLU A 37 1.91 -11.83 18.85
N ALA A 38 1.92 -10.51 18.74
CA ALA A 38 1.42 -9.81 17.57
C ALA A 38 2.26 -10.15 16.33
N SER A 39 3.59 -10.22 16.46
CA SER A 39 4.48 -10.64 15.38
C SER A 39 4.22 -12.08 14.97
N THR A 40 4.02 -12.97 15.95
CA THR A 40 3.70 -14.38 15.70
C THR A 40 2.34 -14.53 15.01
N LEU A 41 1.34 -13.75 15.41
CA LEU A 41 0.03 -13.71 14.77
C LEU A 41 0.09 -13.10 13.37
N LEU A 42 0.89 -12.06 13.15
CA LEU A 42 1.08 -11.46 11.81
C LEU A 42 1.81 -12.43 10.88
N SER A 43 2.88 -13.07 11.35
CA SER A 43 3.59 -14.10 10.58
C SER A 43 2.72 -15.33 10.36
N SER A 44 1.84 -15.69 11.30
CA SER A 44 0.90 -16.79 11.11
C SER A 44 -0.29 -16.41 10.22
N ALA A 45 -0.71 -15.13 10.19
CA ALA A 45 -1.80 -14.66 9.34
C ALA A 45 -1.33 -14.42 7.90
N MET A 46 -0.14 -13.83 7.71
CA MET A 46 0.46 -13.60 6.39
C MET A 46 1.23 -14.81 5.86
N GLY A 47 1.65 -15.73 6.72
CA GLY A 47 2.31 -16.98 6.33
C GLY A 47 1.34 -18.15 6.10
N ALA A 48 0.09 -18.06 6.59
CA ALA A 48 -0.95 -19.07 6.36
C ALA A 48 -1.85 -18.76 5.16
N THR A 49 -1.78 -17.56 4.56
CA THR A 49 -2.01 -17.44 3.12
C THR A 49 -0.85 -18.15 2.45
N ARG A 50 -0.94 -19.48 2.38
CA ARG A 50 -0.29 -20.22 1.31
C ARG A 50 -0.59 -19.41 0.06
N SER A 51 0.44 -18.82 -0.54
CA SER A 51 0.45 -18.41 -1.93
C SER A 51 0.28 -19.69 -2.75
N GLY A 52 -0.90 -20.32 -2.62
CA GLY A 52 -1.39 -21.30 -3.54
C GLY A 52 -1.62 -20.58 -4.87
N PRO A 53 -1.45 -21.26 -6.00
CA PRO A 53 -1.43 -20.65 -7.33
C PRO A 53 -2.73 -19.94 -7.77
N VAL A 54 -3.74 -19.81 -6.90
CA VAL A 54 -5.13 -19.53 -7.29
C VAL A 54 -5.64 -18.13 -6.92
N ASP A 55 -5.14 -17.43 -5.88
CA ASP A 55 -5.99 -16.40 -5.23
C ASP A 55 -5.52 -14.94 -5.18
N GLU A 56 -4.52 -14.53 -5.94
CA GLU A 56 -4.29 -13.09 -6.17
C GLU A 56 -4.16 -12.83 -7.67
N ILE A 57 -5.30 -12.80 -8.37
CA ILE A 57 -5.38 -12.13 -9.67
C ILE A 57 -5.38 -10.63 -9.37
N LEU A 58 -4.26 -9.95 -9.64
CA LEU A 58 -4.17 -8.49 -9.48
C LEU A 58 -5.26 -7.80 -10.33
N TYR A 59 -5.72 -6.62 -9.93
CA TYR A 59 -6.80 -5.91 -10.64
C TYR A 59 -6.56 -5.71 -12.14
N GLU A 60 -5.30 -5.61 -12.56
CA GLU A 60 -4.88 -5.51 -13.97
C GLU A 60 -5.01 -6.86 -14.69
N GLU A 61 -4.78 -7.96 -13.98
CA GLU A 61 -4.91 -9.33 -14.49
C GLU A 61 -6.37 -9.75 -14.64
N LEU A 62 -7.31 -9.13 -13.89
CA LEU A 62 -8.74 -9.45 -13.98
C LEU A 62 -9.32 -9.18 -15.37
N LYS A 63 -8.92 -8.07 -16.03
CA LYS A 63 -9.40 -7.77 -17.39
C LYS A 63 -8.86 -8.76 -18.43
N ALA A 64 -7.58 -9.10 -18.32
CA ALA A 64 -6.95 -10.07 -19.20
C ALA A 64 -7.52 -11.48 -19.00
N TYR A 65 -7.84 -11.83 -17.75
CA TYR A 65 -8.50 -13.09 -17.42
C TYR A 65 -9.94 -13.13 -17.95
N GLU A 66 -10.71 -12.05 -17.80
CA GLU A 66 -12.08 -11.96 -18.32
C GLU A 66 -12.10 -12.14 -19.85
N GLU A 67 -11.20 -11.47 -20.56
CA GLU A 67 -11.03 -11.65 -22.01
C GLU A 67 -10.65 -13.09 -22.36
N PHE A 68 -9.64 -13.66 -21.70
CA PHE A 68 -9.21 -15.05 -21.91
C PHE A 68 -10.35 -16.05 -21.67
N SER A 69 -11.05 -15.90 -20.54
CA SER A 69 -12.14 -16.78 -20.13
C SER A 69 -13.33 -16.77 -21.10
N SER A 70 -13.51 -15.67 -21.85
CA SER A 70 -14.59 -15.57 -22.84
C SER A 70 -14.37 -16.42 -24.10
N PHE A 71 -13.12 -16.77 -24.39
CA PHE A 71 -12.74 -17.60 -25.55
C PHE A 71 -12.28 -19.00 -25.17
N PHE A 72 -11.85 -19.21 -23.92
CA PHE A 72 -11.40 -20.51 -23.44
C PHE A 72 -12.58 -21.46 -23.21
N SER A 73 -12.44 -22.71 -23.64
CA SER A 73 -13.39 -23.80 -23.34
C SER A 73 -12.62 -25.05 -22.91
N ALA A 74 -12.89 -25.57 -21.71
CA ALA A 74 -12.21 -26.76 -21.22
C ALA A 74 -12.44 -28.00 -22.12
N GLU A 75 -13.55 -28.05 -22.86
CA GLU A 75 -13.85 -29.15 -23.79
C GLU A 75 -12.85 -29.21 -24.95
N GLU A 76 -12.44 -28.05 -25.49
CA GLU A 76 -11.47 -27.96 -26.58
C GLU A 76 -10.06 -28.36 -26.14
N HIS A 77 -9.74 -28.16 -24.86
CA HIS A 77 -8.43 -28.44 -24.25
C HIS A 77 -8.35 -29.80 -23.52
N THR A 78 -9.30 -30.71 -23.75
CA THR A 78 -9.38 -32.00 -23.03
C THR A 78 -8.06 -32.80 -23.06
N HIS A 79 -7.37 -32.83 -24.20
CA HIS A 79 -6.11 -33.57 -24.33
C HIS A 79 -4.95 -32.96 -23.52
N GLU A 80 -4.94 -31.63 -23.38
CA GLU A 80 -3.93 -30.91 -22.61
C GLU A 80 -4.22 -31.01 -21.12
N ILE A 81 -5.50 -31.00 -20.75
CA ILE A 81 -5.97 -31.26 -19.37
C ILE A 81 -5.53 -32.64 -18.90
N THR A 82 -5.79 -33.69 -19.70
CA THR A 82 -5.38 -35.06 -19.35
C THR A 82 -3.87 -35.14 -19.16
N ARG A 83 -3.10 -34.50 -20.04
CA ARG A 83 -1.64 -34.44 -19.92
C ARG A 83 -1.19 -33.72 -18.65
N ALA A 84 -1.79 -32.57 -18.33
CA ALA A 84 -1.45 -31.81 -17.12
C ALA A 84 -1.73 -32.61 -15.84
N MET A 85 -2.83 -33.37 -15.81
CA MET A 85 -3.14 -34.26 -14.68
C MET A 85 -2.20 -35.47 -14.58
N GLU A 86 -1.65 -35.96 -15.70
CA GLU A 86 -0.69 -37.07 -15.72
C GLU A 86 0.74 -36.63 -15.38
N GLU A 87 1.12 -35.40 -15.78
CA GLU A 87 2.48 -34.87 -15.60
C GLU A 87 2.71 -34.25 -14.21
N ASP A 88 1.67 -33.67 -13.59
CA ASP A 88 1.79 -32.94 -12.32
C ASP A 88 0.76 -33.44 -11.29
N GLU A 89 1.25 -34.21 -10.32
CA GLU A 89 0.45 -34.79 -9.24
C GLU A 89 -0.17 -33.70 -8.33
N ASP A 90 0.49 -32.54 -8.18
CA ASP A 90 -0.02 -31.44 -7.36
C ASP A 90 -1.29 -30.82 -7.98
N ILE A 91 -1.35 -30.75 -9.32
CA ILE A 91 -2.54 -30.27 -10.03
C ILE A 91 -3.70 -31.25 -9.85
N HIS A 92 -3.42 -32.55 -9.86
CA HIS A 92 -4.42 -33.58 -9.63
C HIS A 92 -5.00 -33.47 -8.21
N GLU A 93 -4.16 -33.36 -7.19
CA GLU A 93 -4.60 -33.16 -5.80
C GLU A 93 -5.42 -31.87 -5.64
N LEU A 94 -4.98 -30.78 -6.27
CA LEU A 94 -5.67 -29.49 -6.21
C LEU A 94 -7.03 -29.53 -6.91
N HIS A 95 -7.11 -30.18 -8.08
CA HIS A 95 -8.35 -30.37 -8.82
C HIS A 95 -9.37 -31.17 -7.99
N ASP A 96 -8.94 -32.28 -7.38
CA ASP A 96 -9.81 -33.14 -6.56
C ASP A 96 -10.30 -32.43 -5.28
N ALA A 97 -9.49 -31.51 -4.73
CA ALA A 97 -9.86 -30.74 -3.55
C ALA A 97 -10.84 -29.59 -3.88
N LEU A 98 -10.64 -28.89 -4.99
CA LEU A 98 -11.38 -27.67 -5.32
C LEU A 98 -12.61 -27.90 -6.22
N VAL A 99 -12.58 -28.92 -7.08
CA VAL A 99 -13.65 -29.21 -8.03
C VAL A 99 -14.42 -30.45 -7.55
N PRO A 100 -15.75 -30.37 -7.29
CA PRO A 100 -16.68 -29.28 -7.58
C PRO A 100 -17.03 -28.40 -6.37
N LEU A 101 -16.27 -28.45 -5.27
CA LEU A 101 -16.65 -27.82 -3.99
C LEU A 101 -16.59 -26.29 -4.03
N GLU A 102 -15.50 -25.73 -4.56
CA GLU A 102 -15.22 -24.29 -4.56
C GLU A 102 -15.28 -23.69 -5.97
N LEU A 103 -14.88 -24.45 -6.98
CA LEU A 103 -14.82 -24.01 -8.37
C LEU A 103 -15.55 -24.98 -9.31
N SER A 104 -16.09 -24.43 -10.40
CA SER A 104 -16.55 -25.26 -11.51
C SER A 104 -15.37 -25.84 -12.28
N TYR A 105 -15.56 -26.99 -12.93
CA TYR A 105 -14.53 -27.64 -13.74
C TYR A 105 -13.94 -26.69 -14.80
N ASP A 106 -14.80 -25.98 -15.52
CA ASP A 106 -14.39 -25.05 -16.58
C ASP A 106 -13.62 -23.84 -16.02
N GLU A 107 -14.04 -23.33 -14.86
CA GLU A 107 -13.35 -22.22 -14.19
C GLU A 107 -11.97 -22.62 -13.67
N PHE A 108 -11.82 -23.80 -13.07
CA PHE A 108 -10.53 -24.29 -12.60
C PHE A 108 -9.51 -24.37 -13.74
N TRP A 109 -9.90 -24.98 -14.87
CA TRP A 109 -9.03 -25.10 -16.03
C TRP A 109 -8.79 -23.76 -16.73
N SER A 110 -9.79 -22.88 -16.81
CA SER A 110 -9.62 -21.52 -17.35
C SER A 110 -8.56 -20.75 -16.56
N ARG A 111 -8.61 -20.77 -15.21
CA ARG A 111 -7.58 -20.16 -14.36
C ARG A 111 -6.21 -20.82 -14.55
N TYR A 112 -6.16 -22.15 -14.62
CA TYR A 112 -4.92 -22.89 -14.80
C TYR A 112 -4.21 -22.52 -16.12
N PHE A 113 -4.90 -22.60 -17.26
CA PHE A 113 -4.33 -22.29 -18.57
C PHE A 113 -3.99 -20.81 -18.73
N PHE A 114 -4.76 -19.91 -18.11
CA PHE A 114 -4.40 -18.50 -18.07
C PHE A 114 -3.07 -18.25 -17.36
N ARG A 115 -2.86 -18.87 -16.18
CA ARG A 115 -1.59 -18.78 -15.45
C ARG A 115 -0.44 -19.42 -16.22
N GLN A 116 -0.69 -20.53 -16.91
CA GLN A 116 0.30 -21.17 -17.76
C GLN A 116 0.70 -20.26 -18.94
N GLN A 117 -0.27 -19.62 -19.60
CA GLN A 117 -0.02 -18.67 -20.69
C GLN A 117 0.76 -17.45 -20.22
N GLN A 118 0.48 -16.92 -19.02
CA GLN A 118 1.25 -15.83 -18.43
C GLN A 118 2.71 -16.22 -18.20
N LYS A 119 2.97 -17.42 -17.65
CA LYS A 119 4.33 -17.93 -17.47
C LYS A 119 5.06 -18.05 -18.81
N GLU A 120 4.40 -18.58 -19.84
CA GLU A 120 4.99 -18.71 -21.17
C GLU A 120 5.32 -17.34 -21.78
N LYS A 121 4.40 -16.37 -21.69
CA LYS A 121 4.63 -15.00 -22.17
C LYS A 121 5.82 -14.36 -21.48
N TYR A 122 5.93 -14.51 -20.15
CA TYR A 122 7.06 -13.99 -19.38
C TYR A 122 8.38 -14.65 -19.77
N GLU A 123 8.40 -15.98 -19.97
CA GLU A 123 9.57 -16.72 -20.45
C GLU A 123 9.98 -16.25 -21.85
N GLN A 124 9.02 -16.05 -22.75
CA GLN A 124 9.26 -15.53 -24.10
C GLN A 124 9.84 -14.11 -24.06
N GLU A 125 9.28 -13.20 -23.25
CA GLU A 125 9.82 -11.85 -23.06
C GLU A 125 11.24 -11.87 -22.51
N ARG A 126 11.52 -12.76 -21.54
CA ARG A 126 12.87 -12.96 -21.01
C ARG A 126 13.84 -13.46 -22.09
N GLN A 127 13.42 -14.41 -22.92
CA GLN A 127 14.23 -14.91 -24.03
C GLN A 127 14.48 -13.81 -25.07
N GLN A 128 13.48 -12.99 -25.39
CA GLN A 128 13.63 -11.84 -26.29
C GLN A 128 14.65 -10.83 -25.74
N ARG A 129 14.60 -10.50 -24.45
CA ARG A 129 15.59 -9.63 -23.80
C ARG A 129 17.00 -10.20 -23.92
N VAL A 130 17.18 -11.48 -23.63
CA VAL A 130 18.50 -12.15 -23.77
C VAL A 130 18.99 -12.13 -25.23
N MET A 131 18.11 -12.28 -26.22
CA MET A 131 18.50 -12.16 -27.63
C MET A 131 18.87 -10.74 -28.02
N ILE A 132 18.20 -9.73 -27.48
CA ILE A 132 18.51 -8.31 -27.72
C ILE A 132 19.87 -7.97 -27.09
N ASP A 133 20.09 -8.35 -25.83
CA ASP A 133 21.36 -8.13 -25.12
C ASP A 133 22.53 -8.83 -25.84
N LYS A 134 22.33 -10.07 -26.31
CA LYS A 134 23.33 -10.79 -27.12
C LYS A 134 23.60 -10.13 -28.47
N LYS A 135 22.61 -9.47 -29.08
CA LYS A 135 22.81 -8.71 -30.34
C LYS A 135 23.47 -7.36 -30.11
N GLN A 136 23.36 -6.78 -28.92
CA GLN A 136 24.03 -5.52 -28.57
C GLN A 136 25.47 -5.71 -28.08
N SER A 137 25.86 -6.91 -27.62
CA SER A 137 27.20 -7.23 -27.10
C SER A 137 28.25 -7.87 -28.05
N PRO A 138 28.10 -8.07 -29.39
CA PRO A 138 29.16 -8.73 -30.17
C PRO A 138 30.35 -7.84 -30.60
N GLU A 139 30.33 -6.52 -30.40
CA GLU A 139 31.36 -5.63 -30.96
C GLU A 139 32.51 -5.23 -30.01
N GLU A 140 32.49 -5.59 -28.73
CA GLU A 140 33.53 -5.14 -27.76
C GLU A 140 34.48 -6.24 -27.23
N ASN A 141 34.51 -7.44 -27.82
CA ASN A 141 35.37 -8.54 -27.31
C ASN A 141 36.22 -9.22 -28.40
N ARG A 142 36.76 -8.44 -29.34
CA ARG A 142 37.65 -8.91 -30.42
C ARG A 142 39.03 -8.23 -30.44
N GLU A 143 39.46 -7.70 -29.32
CA GLU A 143 40.83 -7.18 -29.19
C GLU A 143 41.45 -7.84 -27.95
N ASP A 144 42.66 -8.38 -28.12
CA ASP A 144 43.57 -8.94 -27.12
C ASP A 144 43.53 -10.46 -26.85
N GLU A 145 43.80 -11.28 -27.88
CA GLU A 145 44.69 -12.45 -27.69
C GLU A 145 45.75 -12.46 -28.81
N ASP A 146 46.86 -11.78 -28.50
CA ASP A 146 48.11 -11.80 -29.25
C ASP A 146 48.82 -13.17 -29.17
N ASP A 147 49.49 -13.50 -30.28
CA ASP A 147 50.74 -14.26 -30.38
C ASP A 147 50.80 -15.73 -29.94
N GLN A 148 50.59 -16.65 -30.91
CA GLN A 148 51.59 -17.70 -31.16
C GLN A 148 51.45 -18.45 -32.51
N ALA A 149 52.57 -18.44 -33.24
CA ALA A 149 53.08 -19.48 -34.16
C ALA A 149 52.58 -19.53 -35.62
N LEU A 150 53.33 -18.82 -36.47
CA LEU A 150 54.10 -19.36 -37.61
C LEU A 150 53.96 -20.87 -37.90
N ASP A 151 53.36 -21.18 -39.06
CA ASP A 151 53.70 -22.20 -40.09
C ASP A 151 52.36 -22.66 -40.72
N GLY A 152 52.01 -22.29 -41.95
CA GLY A 152 52.62 -22.79 -43.17
C GLY A 152 51.50 -23.36 -44.07
N ASP A 153 51.76 -23.42 -45.38
CA ASP A 153 50.89 -23.99 -46.44
C ASP A 153 49.79 -23.04 -46.98
N TYR A 154 50.06 -22.19 -47.97
CA TYR A 154 50.23 -22.49 -49.42
C TYR A 154 49.11 -23.34 -50.04
N GLU A 155 48.65 -22.89 -51.21
CA GLU A 155 47.65 -23.50 -52.12
C GLU A 155 46.16 -23.25 -51.83
N HIS A 156 45.59 -22.21 -52.44
CA HIS A 156 44.60 -22.45 -53.52
C HIS A 156 44.25 -21.17 -54.30
N GLN A 157 44.81 -21.14 -55.50
CA GLN A 157 44.51 -20.29 -56.64
C GLN A 157 43.21 -20.77 -57.33
N PRO A 158 42.20 -19.92 -57.61
CA PRO A 158 41.17 -20.26 -58.56
C PRO A 158 41.57 -19.82 -59.96
N GLU A 159 41.80 -20.82 -60.81
CA GLU A 159 41.97 -20.72 -62.26
C GLU A 159 40.78 -20.00 -62.93
N ALA A 160 41.04 -18.86 -63.57
CA ALA A 160 40.13 -18.27 -64.55
C ALA A 160 40.69 -18.47 -65.96
N LYS A 161 39.96 -19.33 -66.69
CA LYS A 161 40.19 -19.78 -68.07
C LYS A 161 40.27 -18.64 -69.08
N GLN A 162 41.28 -18.73 -69.94
CA GLN A 162 41.37 -18.04 -71.24
C GLN A 162 40.34 -18.58 -72.25
N PRO A 163 40.02 -17.78 -73.30
CA PRO A 163 39.78 -18.29 -74.64
C PRO A 163 40.83 -17.77 -75.66
N PRO A 164 40.89 -18.34 -76.88
CA PRO A 164 42.15 -18.71 -77.51
C PRO A 164 42.65 -17.75 -78.60
N LEU A 165 43.96 -17.89 -78.85
CA LEU A 165 44.75 -17.34 -79.94
C LEU A 165 44.17 -17.61 -81.34
N SER A 166 44.29 -16.62 -82.23
CA SER A 166 44.65 -16.81 -83.64
C SER A 166 45.21 -15.52 -84.27
N PRO A 167 46.02 -15.61 -85.34
CA PRO A 167 47.31 -14.92 -85.40
C PRO A 167 47.52 -13.98 -86.60
N LEU A 168 48.56 -13.16 -86.48
CA LEU A 168 49.46 -12.61 -87.52
C LEU A 168 48.84 -12.15 -88.87
N ALA A 169 48.83 -10.83 -89.09
CA ALA A 169 49.41 -10.23 -90.31
C ALA A 169 49.43 -8.68 -90.25
N GLY A 170 50.63 -8.13 -89.98
CA GLY A 170 51.17 -6.96 -90.65
C GLY A 170 50.36 -5.64 -90.69
N ARG A 171 50.75 -4.70 -89.84
CA ARG A 171 51.04 -3.31 -90.25
C ARG A 171 51.75 -2.56 -89.13
N LYS A 172 53.01 -2.21 -89.39
CA LYS A 172 53.72 -1.12 -88.71
C LYS A 172 53.02 0.21 -89.07
N ASP A 173 53.02 1.15 -88.15
CA ASP A 173 52.47 2.53 -88.21
C ASP A 173 50.97 2.75 -87.98
N SER A 174 50.46 2.42 -86.78
CA SER A 174 49.23 3.07 -86.26
C SER A 174 49.13 3.10 -84.72
N GLY A 175 50.24 3.40 -84.02
CA GLY A 175 50.28 3.47 -82.55
C GLY A 175 49.40 4.54 -81.90
N ASP A 176 48.82 5.45 -82.70
CA ASP A 176 48.04 6.58 -82.21
C ASP A 176 46.52 6.32 -82.13
N GLN A 177 45.99 5.21 -82.67
CA GLN A 177 44.54 4.92 -82.62
C GLN A 177 44.10 4.14 -81.38
N GLU A 178 44.99 3.36 -80.77
CA GLU A 178 44.68 2.55 -79.59
C GLU A 178 44.49 3.43 -78.33
N GLY A 179 45.27 4.51 -78.22
CA GLY A 179 45.10 5.52 -77.18
C GLY A 179 43.75 6.23 -77.23
N VAL A 180 43.21 6.48 -78.43
CA VAL A 180 41.89 7.12 -78.59
C VAL A 180 40.75 6.21 -78.13
N TRP A 181 40.88 4.89 -78.33
CA TRP A 181 39.89 3.92 -77.85
C TRP A 181 39.92 3.78 -76.33
N LEU A 182 41.12 3.73 -75.72
CA LEU A 182 41.30 3.67 -74.27
C LEU A 182 40.77 4.94 -73.58
N LEU A 183 41.02 6.12 -74.13
CA LEU A 183 40.46 7.37 -73.60
C LEU A 183 38.93 7.41 -73.67
N ARG A 184 38.33 6.87 -74.74
CA ARG A 184 36.87 6.77 -74.86
C ARG A 184 36.29 5.76 -73.86
N ALA A 185 36.94 4.61 -73.68
CA ALA A 185 36.56 3.61 -72.71
C ALA A 185 36.68 4.12 -71.26
N ALA A 186 37.75 4.84 -70.93
CA ALA A 186 37.95 5.47 -69.63
C ALA A 186 36.87 6.52 -69.35
N ARG A 187 36.57 7.39 -70.33
CA ARG A 187 35.49 8.38 -70.21
C ARG A 187 34.11 7.74 -70.04
N ASP A 188 33.85 6.63 -70.73
CA ASP A 188 32.59 5.91 -70.59
C ASP A 188 32.50 5.16 -69.25
N ALA A 189 33.62 4.64 -68.73
CA ALA A 189 33.71 4.08 -67.38
C ALA A 189 33.45 5.16 -66.31
N GLU A 190 34.05 6.33 -66.47
CA GLU A 190 33.84 7.49 -65.59
C GLU A 190 32.38 7.96 -65.59
N ARG A 191 31.73 8.04 -66.76
CA ARG A 191 30.30 8.36 -66.84
C ARG A 191 29.44 7.32 -66.10
N ARG A 192 29.75 6.02 -66.22
CA ARG A 192 29.03 4.97 -65.48
C ARG A 192 29.24 5.11 -63.98
N ALA A 193 30.48 5.31 -63.53
CA ALA A 193 30.79 5.55 -62.12
C ALA A 193 30.02 6.78 -61.60
N ALA A 194 30.02 7.89 -62.34
CA ALA A 194 29.27 9.10 -61.97
C ALA A 194 27.76 8.83 -61.87
N THR A 195 27.16 8.07 -62.79
CA THR A 195 25.73 7.70 -62.70
C THR A 195 25.44 6.80 -61.50
N GLN A 196 26.32 5.86 -61.17
CA GLN A 196 26.20 5.00 -59.99
C GLN A 196 26.29 5.82 -58.71
N TRP A 197 27.24 6.76 -58.62
CA TRP A 197 27.35 7.66 -57.48
C TRP A 197 26.11 8.54 -57.31
N ARG A 198 25.56 9.09 -58.41
CA ARG A 198 24.30 9.85 -58.35
C ARG A 198 23.12 8.99 -57.89
N GLN A 199 23.06 7.73 -58.30
CA GLN A 199 22.02 6.81 -57.83
C GLN A 199 22.19 6.52 -56.33
N LYS A 200 23.40 6.16 -55.90
CA LYS A 200 23.72 5.90 -54.50
C LYS A 200 23.44 7.10 -53.60
N ALA A 201 23.71 8.32 -54.08
CA ALA A 201 23.39 9.55 -53.35
C ALA A 201 21.87 9.76 -53.20
N ARG A 202 21.07 9.46 -54.23
CA ARG A 202 19.61 9.48 -54.13
C ARG A 202 19.08 8.43 -53.16
N ASP A 203 19.63 7.22 -53.21
CA ASP A 203 19.22 6.12 -52.33
C ASP A 203 19.55 6.45 -50.87
N LEU A 204 20.73 7.03 -50.59
CA LEU A 204 21.09 7.50 -49.24
C LEU A 204 20.20 8.64 -48.75
N HIS A 205 19.85 9.59 -49.63
CA HIS A 205 18.92 10.66 -49.27
C HIS A 205 17.54 10.11 -48.91
N TYR A 206 17.04 9.14 -49.67
CA TYR A 206 15.78 8.46 -49.40
C TYR A 206 15.82 7.69 -48.07
N GLN A 207 16.93 6.98 -47.78
CA GLN A 207 17.12 6.29 -46.50
C GLN A 207 17.14 7.27 -45.31
N LEU A 208 17.82 8.41 -45.43
CA LEU A 208 17.80 9.46 -44.40
C LEU A 208 16.41 10.04 -44.19
N GLN A 209 15.64 10.23 -45.27
CA GLN A 209 14.27 10.71 -45.19
C GLN A 209 13.34 9.70 -44.48
N GLU A 210 13.45 8.41 -44.82
CA GLU A 210 12.69 7.35 -44.12
C GLU A 210 13.10 7.22 -42.65
N ALA A 211 14.38 7.32 -42.34
CA ALA A 211 14.87 7.29 -40.95
C ALA A 211 14.32 8.47 -40.15
N LYS A 212 14.31 9.67 -40.74
CA LYS A 212 13.70 10.86 -40.12
C LYS A 212 12.21 10.67 -39.88
N GLN A 213 11.46 10.20 -40.89
CA GLN A 213 10.02 9.96 -40.74
C GLN A 213 9.72 8.95 -39.63
N LYS A 214 10.49 7.86 -39.53
CA LYS A 214 10.34 6.88 -38.45
C LYS A 214 10.61 7.47 -37.06
N TYR A 215 11.56 8.39 -36.95
CA TYR A 215 11.84 9.10 -35.71
C TYR A 215 10.68 10.02 -35.33
N ASP A 216 10.18 10.83 -36.27
CA ASP A 216 9.04 11.73 -36.06
C ASP A 216 7.76 10.93 -35.68
N GLU A 217 7.53 9.77 -36.31
CA GLU A 217 6.43 8.87 -35.96
C GLU A 217 6.58 8.26 -34.56
N LYS A 218 7.81 7.94 -34.15
CA LYS A 218 8.10 7.43 -32.80
C LYS A 218 7.86 8.51 -31.74
N GLU A 219 8.31 9.74 -31.99
CA GLU A 219 8.08 10.89 -31.10
C GLU A 219 6.59 11.24 -30.99
N GLN A 220 5.83 11.17 -32.09
CA GLN A 220 4.38 11.33 -32.03
C GLN A 220 3.67 10.22 -31.24
N LYS A 221 4.18 8.99 -31.30
CA LYS A 221 3.64 7.88 -30.50
C LYS A 221 3.93 8.07 -29.02
N SER A 222 5.16 8.43 -28.65
CA SER A 222 5.50 8.71 -27.25
C SER A 222 4.69 9.87 -26.69
N LEU A 223 4.49 10.95 -27.47
CA LEU A 223 3.64 12.08 -27.04
C LEU A 223 2.18 11.68 -26.85
N LYS A 224 1.65 10.76 -27.66
CA LYS A 224 0.28 10.24 -27.48
C LYS A 224 0.18 9.33 -26.27
N GLU A 225 1.19 8.50 -26.02
CA GLU A 225 1.28 7.64 -24.83
C GLU A 225 1.36 8.49 -23.56
N ASP A 226 2.19 9.55 -23.54
CA ASP A 226 2.29 10.49 -22.42
C ASP A 226 0.97 11.23 -22.17
N MET A 227 0.26 11.64 -23.23
CA MET A 227 -1.05 12.27 -23.12
C MET A 227 -2.11 11.31 -22.56
N MET A 228 -2.12 10.06 -23.03
CA MET A 228 -3.01 9.00 -22.53
C MET A 228 -2.73 8.68 -21.06
N PHE A 229 -1.45 8.67 -20.67
CA PHE A 229 -1.04 8.47 -19.29
C PHE A 229 -1.53 9.60 -18.37
N LYS A 230 -1.40 10.86 -18.81
CA LYS A 230 -1.95 12.02 -18.06
C LYS A 230 -3.47 11.97 -17.92
N GLU A 231 -4.20 11.61 -18.96
CA GLU A 231 -5.66 11.44 -18.87
C GLU A 231 -6.04 10.35 -17.86
N TRP A 232 -5.26 9.28 -17.78
CA TRP A 232 -5.46 8.21 -16.80
C TRP A 232 -5.15 8.67 -15.37
N GLU A 233 -4.06 9.42 -15.15
CA GLU A 233 -3.74 10.03 -13.86
C GLU A 233 -4.83 11.01 -13.41
N GLU A 234 -5.36 11.83 -14.31
CA GLU A 234 -6.48 12.74 -14.02
C GLU A 234 -7.74 11.96 -13.61
N GLN A 235 -8.06 10.85 -14.29
CA GLN A 235 -9.18 9.98 -13.91
C GLN A 235 -8.98 9.37 -12.52
N LEU A 236 -7.76 8.92 -12.21
CA LEU A 236 -7.42 8.36 -10.90
C LEU A 236 -7.53 9.42 -9.80
N GLN A 237 -7.02 10.63 -10.03
CA GLN A 237 -7.14 11.75 -9.10
C GLN A 237 -8.61 12.11 -8.85
N THR A 238 -9.42 12.16 -9.91
CA THR A 238 -10.87 12.45 -9.79
C THR A 238 -11.59 11.39 -8.96
N LEU A 239 -11.17 10.12 -9.07
CA LEU A 239 -11.72 9.02 -8.28
C LEU A 239 -11.32 9.16 -6.80
N CYS A 240 -10.07 9.51 -6.52
CA CYS A 240 -9.57 9.80 -5.17
C CYS A 240 -10.35 10.97 -4.54
N ASP A 241 -10.48 12.10 -5.24
CA ASP A 241 -11.22 13.27 -4.77
C ASP A 241 -12.69 12.93 -4.48
N THR A 242 -13.30 12.08 -5.32
CA THR A 242 -14.68 11.59 -5.13
C THR A 242 -14.78 10.72 -3.87
N TYR A 243 -13.80 9.86 -3.62
CA TYR A 243 -13.77 9.00 -2.44
C TYR A 243 -13.57 9.82 -1.16
N GLU A 244 -12.64 10.78 -1.16
CA GLU A 244 -12.43 11.71 -0.04
C GLU A 244 -13.69 12.52 0.26
N THR A 245 -14.36 13.02 -0.77
CA THR A 245 -15.65 13.73 -0.64
C THR A 245 -16.74 12.84 -0.02
N LYS A 246 -16.82 11.56 -0.41
CA LYS A 246 -17.76 10.61 0.18
C LYS A 246 -17.42 10.26 1.64
N MET A 247 -16.14 10.11 1.96
CA MET A 247 -15.68 9.83 3.32
C MET A 247 -15.95 10.99 4.26
N THR A 248 -15.70 12.23 3.82
CA THR A 248 -16.03 13.43 4.59
C THR A 248 -17.53 13.59 4.78
N ALA A 249 -18.34 13.35 3.74
CA ALA A 249 -19.80 13.35 3.85
C ALA A 249 -20.33 12.27 4.81
N ALA A 250 -19.81 11.05 4.75
CA ALA A 250 -20.17 9.96 5.66
C ALA A 250 -19.77 10.28 7.11
N THR A 251 -18.58 10.87 7.30
CA THR A 251 -18.14 11.33 8.64
C THR A 251 -19.10 12.37 9.19
N LEU A 252 -19.51 13.34 8.37
CA LEU A 252 -20.46 14.38 8.77
C LEU A 252 -21.84 13.80 9.10
N GLN A 253 -22.31 12.80 8.36
CA GLN A 253 -23.54 12.08 8.68
C GLN A 253 -23.45 11.30 10.00
N ILE A 254 -22.29 10.69 10.30
CA ILE A 254 -22.06 10.02 11.59
C ILE A 254 -22.08 11.03 12.73
N ASP A 255 -21.45 12.19 12.56
CA ASP A 255 -21.43 13.25 13.57
C ASP A 255 -22.83 13.88 13.76
N GLU A 256 -23.59 14.07 12.69
CA GLU A 256 -24.99 14.51 12.73
C GLU A 256 -25.87 13.47 13.44
N ALA A 257 -25.78 12.19 13.09
CA ALA A 257 -26.52 11.12 13.76
C ALA A 257 -26.12 10.97 15.24
N ARG A 258 -24.84 11.20 15.58
CA ARG A 258 -24.40 11.26 16.98
C ARG A 258 -25.02 12.45 17.69
N ALA A 259 -24.99 13.64 17.09
CA ALA A 259 -25.58 14.85 17.67
C ALA A 259 -27.09 14.65 17.92
N GLU A 260 -27.82 14.12 16.94
CA GLU A 260 -29.24 13.77 17.10
C GLU A 260 -29.47 12.71 18.18
N GLY A 261 -28.64 11.66 18.24
CA GLY A 261 -28.73 10.62 19.27
C GLY A 261 -28.41 11.14 20.68
N TYR A 262 -27.45 12.05 20.82
CA TYR A 262 -27.17 12.73 22.07
C TYR A 262 -28.36 13.60 22.51
N ASP A 263 -28.98 14.34 21.60
CA ASP A 263 -30.14 15.18 21.91
C ASP A 263 -31.37 14.36 22.29
N GLU A 264 -31.63 13.24 21.61
CA GLU A 264 -32.69 12.29 21.98
C GLU A 264 -32.43 11.68 23.36
N GLY A 265 -31.20 11.22 23.61
CA GLY A 265 -30.80 10.66 24.90
C GLY A 265 -30.89 11.68 26.04
N VAL A 266 -30.51 12.93 25.80
CA VAL A 266 -30.68 14.04 26.76
C VAL A 266 -32.16 14.27 27.03
N ARG A 267 -33.02 14.27 26.01
CA ARG A 267 -34.47 14.46 26.19
C ARG A 267 -35.13 13.32 26.96
N GLU A 268 -34.78 12.08 26.66
CA GLU A 268 -35.28 10.90 27.38
C GLU A 268 -34.80 10.90 28.83
N SER A 269 -33.52 11.18 29.06
CA SER A 269 -32.98 11.28 30.43
C SER A 269 -33.65 12.40 31.23
N GLN A 270 -33.96 13.55 30.59
CA GLN A 270 -34.69 14.64 31.21
C GLN A 270 -36.14 14.24 31.54
N ALA A 271 -36.81 13.49 30.65
CA ALA A 271 -38.16 12.97 30.90
C ALA A 271 -38.18 11.95 32.06
N ILE A 272 -37.18 11.08 32.15
CA ILE A 272 -37.01 10.13 33.27
C ILE A 272 -36.79 10.90 34.57
N VAL A 273 -35.90 11.90 34.58
CA VAL A 273 -35.64 12.73 35.77
C VAL A 273 -36.92 13.45 36.20
N GLN A 274 -37.68 14.02 35.28
CA GLN A 274 -38.98 14.65 35.58
C GLN A 274 -40.00 13.65 36.12
N SER A 275 -40.08 12.45 35.54
CA SER A 275 -40.97 11.38 36.02
C SER A 275 -40.61 10.92 37.43
N VAL A 276 -39.31 10.74 37.71
CA VAL A 276 -38.82 10.38 39.06
C VAL A 276 -39.10 11.50 40.06
N GLN A 277 -38.90 12.76 39.67
CA GLN A 277 -39.19 13.91 40.53
C GLN A 277 -40.69 14.02 40.82
N GLN A 278 -41.54 13.89 39.80
CA GLN A 278 -43.00 13.90 39.95
C GLN A 278 -43.45 12.78 40.89
N LYS A 279 -42.95 11.55 40.70
CA LYS A 279 -43.27 10.42 41.58
C LYS A 279 -42.81 10.67 43.02
N ALA A 280 -41.64 11.25 43.23
CA ALA A 280 -41.15 11.60 44.55
C ALA A 280 -42.01 12.71 45.22
N GLU A 281 -42.51 13.68 44.45
CA GLU A 281 -43.45 14.70 44.93
C GLU A 281 -44.82 14.09 45.26
N GLU A 282 -45.32 13.17 44.45
CA GLU A 282 -46.53 12.37 44.73
C GLU A 282 -46.37 11.52 46.00
N ASP A 283 -45.24 10.83 46.18
CA ASP A 283 -44.96 10.04 47.39
C ASP A 283 -44.82 10.94 48.64
N MET A 284 -44.17 12.09 48.51
CA MET A 284 -44.06 13.08 49.58
C MET A 284 -45.41 13.67 49.97
N THR A 285 -46.27 14.00 49.00
CA THR A 285 -47.62 14.50 49.27
C THR A 285 -48.49 13.42 49.89
N ARG A 286 -48.40 12.18 49.40
CA ARG A 286 -49.05 11.01 49.99
C ARG A 286 -48.63 10.78 51.44
N LEU A 287 -47.33 10.81 51.74
CA LEU A 287 -46.81 10.69 53.11
C LEU A 287 -47.30 11.83 54.00
N ARG A 288 -47.35 13.06 53.49
CA ARG A 288 -47.89 14.20 54.25
C ARG A 288 -49.38 14.03 54.56
N THR A 289 -50.18 13.52 53.62
CA THR A 289 -51.59 13.19 53.87
C THR A 289 -51.72 12.04 54.85
N GLU A 290 -50.94 10.96 54.71
CA GLU A 290 -50.93 9.82 55.65
C GLU A 290 -50.50 10.25 57.06
N ILE A 291 -49.57 11.19 57.20
CA ILE A 291 -49.19 11.75 58.51
C ILE A 291 -50.29 12.65 59.08
N ALA A 292 -50.90 13.50 58.26
CA ALA A 292 -51.98 14.38 58.68
C ALA A 292 -53.23 13.60 59.11
N GLU A 293 -53.55 12.50 58.43
CA GLU A 293 -54.70 11.63 58.69
C GLU A 293 -54.39 10.56 59.76
N GLY A 294 -53.20 9.98 59.73
CA GLY A 294 -52.79 8.84 60.58
C GLY A 294 -52.40 9.19 62.01
N ILE A 295 -52.20 10.48 62.35
CA ILE A 295 -52.01 10.90 63.74
C ILE A 295 -53.33 10.79 64.55
N ALA A 296 -54.47 10.56 63.90
CA ALA A 296 -55.73 10.25 64.55
C ALA A 296 -56.24 8.84 64.19
N SER A 297 -55.78 7.81 64.91
CA SER A 297 -56.52 6.56 65.15
C SER A 297 -56.72 5.53 64.01
N ALA A 298 -55.73 5.27 63.15
CA ALA A 298 -55.77 4.08 62.29
C ALA A 298 -55.42 2.81 63.09
N SER A 299 -56.31 1.81 63.07
CA SER A 299 -56.13 0.50 63.71
C SER A 299 -55.04 -0.31 62.97
N ASP A 300 -54.21 -1.05 63.70
CA ASP A 300 -53.14 -1.90 63.10
C ASP A 300 -53.67 -2.86 62.01
N ASP A 301 -54.95 -3.21 62.07
CA ASP A 301 -55.62 -4.08 61.09
C ASP A 301 -55.73 -3.43 59.69
N GLU A 302 -55.94 -2.12 59.61
CA GLU A 302 -55.96 -1.40 58.33
C GLU A 302 -54.58 -1.38 57.67
N ARG A 303 -53.51 -1.22 58.47
CA ARG A 303 -52.13 -1.27 57.99
C ARG A 303 -51.77 -2.62 57.37
N VAL A 304 -52.23 -3.72 57.98
CA VAL A 304 -52.01 -5.07 57.44
C VAL A 304 -52.72 -5.24 56.09
N THR A 305 -53.95 -4.73 55.93
CA THR A 305 -54.66 -4.84 54.65
C THR A 305 -53.99 -4.07 53.52
N VAL A 306 -53.39 -2.92 53.80
CA VAL A 306 -52.63 -2.13 52.81
C VAL A 306 -51.36 -2.88 52.37
N LEU A 307 -50.60 -3.44 53.33
CA LEU A 307 -49.40 -4.23 53.02
C LEU A 307 -49.70 -5.51 52.22
N VAL A 308 -50.84 -6.15 52.47
CA VAL A 308 -51.28 -7.32 51.70
C VAL A 308 -51.58 -6.94 50.25
N LYS A 309 -52.27 -5.82 50.01
CA LYS A 309 -52.53 -5.33 48.64
C LYS A 309 -51.25 -4.98 47.89
N GLU A 310 -50.30 -4.31 48.54
CA GLU A 310 -49.02 -3.95 47.93
C GLU A 310 -48.18 -5.20 47.58
N LYS A 311 -48.21 -6.22 48.43
CA LYS A 311 -47.60 -7.52 48.15
C LYS A 311 -48.22 -8.19 46.92
N GLU A 312 -49.55 -8.16 46.77
CA GLU A 312 -50.24 -8.72 45.62
C GLU A 312 -49.90 -7.99 44.31
N GLU A 313 -49.79 -6.66 44.33
CA GLU A 313 -49.35 -5.86 43.17
C GLU A 313 -47.90 -6.15 42.77
N LEU A 314 -46.98 -6.25 43.75
CA LEU A 314 -45.60 -6.65 43.49
C LEU A 314 -45.49 -8.06 42.91
N GLN A 315 -46.35 -8.98 43.37
CA GLN A 315 -46.37 -10.34 42.84
C GLN A 315 -46.89 -10.38 41.40
N LYS A 316 -47.88 -9.56 41.07
CA LYS A 316 -48.44 -9.43 39.72
C LYS A 316 -47.44 -8.82 38.73
N THR A 317 -46.71 -7.79 39.14
CA THR A 317 -45.65 -7.17 38.31
C THR A 317 -44.49 -8.12 38.05
N LEU A 318 -44.05 -8.90 39.04
CA LEU A 318 -43.04 -9.95 38.87
C LEU A 318 -43.47 -11.02 37.85
N GLN A 319 -44.74 -11.40 37.85
CA GLN A 319 -45.27 -12.39 36.92
C GLN A 319 -45.29 -11.86 35.48
N ALA A 320 -45.71 -10.60 35.28
CA ALA A 320 -45.69 -9.96 33.97
C ALA A 320 -44.26 -9.84 33.39
N VAL A 321 -43.25 -9.56 34.23
CA VAL A 321 -41.84 -9.51 33.79
C VAL A 321 -41.34 -10.90 33.36
N ARG A 322 -41.74 -11.96 34.07
CA ARG A 322 -41.39 -13.34 33.70
C ARG A 322 -42.00 -13.76 32.36
N GLU A 323 -43.25 -13.38 32.11
CA GLU A 323 -43.93 -13.66 30.83
C GLU A 323 -43.24 -12.94 29.66
N LYS A 324 -42.86 -11.66 29.83
CA LYS A 324 -42.09 -10.92 28.82
C LYS A 324 -40.73 -11.55 28.51
N LEU A 325 -40.02 -12.05 29.52
CA LEU A 325 -38.74 -12.75 29.33
C LEU A 325 -38.92 -14.05 28.53
N ALA A 326 -39.96 -14.83 28.82
CA ALA A 326 -40.25 -16.06 28.08
C ALA A 326 -40.64 -15.80 26.61
N GLU A 327 -41.26 -14.66 26.33
CA GLU A 327 -41.64 -14.26 24.98
C GLU A 327 -40.43 -13.83 24.14
N LEU A 328 -39.49 -13.08 24.71
CA LEU A 328 -38.22 -12.75 24.07
C LEU A 328 -37.36 -13.99 23.78
N GLU A 329 -37.37 -14.97 24.69
CA GLU A 329 -36.63 -16.22 24.51
C GLU A 329 -37.21 -17.09 23.38
N LYS A 330 -38.54 -17.06 23.18
CA LYS A 330 -39.19 -17.72 22.03
C LYS A 330 -38.86 -17.06 20.69
N GLN A 331 -38.67 -15.74 20.66
CA GLN A 331 -38.34 -15.03 19.42
C GLN A 331 -36.89 -15.26 18.97
N GLY A 332 -35.97 -15.59 19.89
CA GLY A 332 -34.56 -15.86 19.58
C GLY A 332 -34.23 -17.30 19.15
N GLY A 333 -35.21 -18.20 19.07
CA GLY A 333 -34.99 -19.65 18.87
C GLY A 333 -35.10 -20.18 17.43
N ALA A 334 -35.20 -19.33 16.41
CA ALA A 334 -35.23 -19.80 15.02
C ALA A 334 -33.83 -20.27 14.57
N PRO A 335 -33.69 -21.47 13.96
CA PRO A 335 -32.41 -22.03 13.58
C PRO A 335 -31.75 -21.19 12.47
N ALA A 336 -30.69 -20.47 12.84
CA ALA A 336 -29.87 -19.64 11.98
C ALA A 336 -28.73 -20.49 11.39
N ASP A 337 -29.03 -21.22 10.31
CA ASP A 337 -28.03 -22.06 9.62
C ASP A 337 -27.47 -21.43 8.32
N LYS A 338 -27.73 -20.16 8.01
CA LYS A 338 -27.12 -19.54 6.82
C LYS A 338 -26.65 -18.11 7.05
N ALA A 339 -25.37 -17.91 6.74
CA ALA A 339 -24.59 -16.69 6.67
C ALA A 339 -24.26 -16.02 8.02
N GLY A 340 -22.95 -15.99 8.32
CA GLY A 340 -22.37 -15.30 9.46
C GLY A 340 -22.81 -13.85 9.52
N ASN A 341 -23.78 -13.57 10.39
CA ASN A 341 -24.28 -12.24 10.60
C ASN A 341 -23.33 -11.55 11.60
N PRO A 342 -22.55 -10.52 11.21
CA PRO A 342 -21.64 -9.81 12.11
C PRO A 342 -22.35 -9.27 13.36
N ALA A 343 -23.66 -9.01 13.26
CA ALA A 343 -24.52 -8.65 14.40
C ALA A 343 -24.61 -9.74 15.48
N LEU A 344 -24.58 -11.03 15.12
CA LEU A 344 -24.58 -12.15 16.07
C LEU A 344 -23.23 -12.28 16.79
N ALA A 345 -22.13 -11.96 16.10
CA ALA A 345 -20.80 -11.88 16.67
C ALA A 345 -20.66 -10.70 17.64
N GLU A 346 -21.27 -9.55 17.34
CA GLU A 346 -21.37 -8.44 18.30
C GLU A 346 -22.25 -8.78 19.50
N LEU A 347 -23.40 -9.43 19.29
CA LEU A 347 -24.32 -9.80 20.38
C LEU A 347 -23.69 -10.84 21.34
N THR A 348 -22.84 -11.73 20.81
CA THR A 348 -22.07 -12.67 21.66
C THR A 348 -20.96 -11.97 22.44
N LYS A 349 -20.23 -11.03 21.82
CA LYS A 349 -19.25 -10.17 22.53
C LYS A 349 -19.93 -9.35 23.63
N GLU A 350 -21.10 -8.78 23.35
CA GLU A 350 -21.86 -8.00 24.33
C GLU A 350 -22.33 -8.88 25.50
N LYS A 351 -22.85 -10.08 25.20
CA LYS A 351 -23.23 -11.07 26.22
C LYS A 351 -22.07 -11.45 27.15
N ASP A 352 -20.86 -11.61 26.61
CA ASP A 352 -19.67 -11.90 27.41
C ASP A 352 -19.21 -10.69 28.24
N LEU A 353 -19.37 -9.48 27.72
CA LEU A 353 -19.21 -8.23 28.45
C LEU A 353 -20.18 -8.14 29.64
N TRP A 354 -21.46 -8.48 29.43
CA TRP A 354 -22.47 -8.54 30.49
C TRP A 354 -22.16 -9.59 31.54
N ARG A 355 -21.68 -10.78 31.15
CA ARG A 355 -21.20 -11.82 32.08
C ARG A 355 -20.03 -11.33 32.91
N MET A 356 -19.05 -10.68 32.29
CA MET A 356 -17.89 -10.09 32.99
C MET A 356 -18.30 -9.00 33.97
N ARG A 357 -19.26 -8.13 33.59
CA ARG A 357 -19.84 -7.12 34.48
C ARG A 357 -20.57 -7.76 35.65
N ALA A 358 -21.39 -8.78 35.40
CA ALA A 358 -22.11 -9.52 36.43
C ALA A 358 -21.15 -10.22 37.40
N LEU A 359 -20.05 -10.78 36.90
CA LEU A 359 -19.03 -11.45 37.70
C LEU A 359 -18.24 -10.46 38.55
N LYS A 360 -17.92 -9.27 38.02
CA LYS A 360 -17.36 -8.14 38.79
C LYS A 360 -18.33 -7.68 39.89
N MET A 361 -19.60 -7.45 39.55
CA MET A 361 -20.62 -7.04 40.53
C MET A 361 -20.85 -8.10 41.60
N LYS A 362 -20.79 -9.38 41.24
CA LYS A 362 -20.84 -10.50 42.20
C LYS A 362 -19.64 -10.45 43.16
N LYS A 363 -18.42 -10.31 42.65
CA LYS A 363 -17.23 -10.17 43.51
C LYS A 363 -17.34 -8.97 44.45
N LEU A 364 -17.88 -7.85 43.96
CA LEU A 364 -18.10 -6.64 44.76
C LEU A 364 -19.13 -6.91 45.86
N LYS A 365 -20.23 -7.60 45.54
CA LYS A 365 -21.25 -8.01 46.51
C LYS A 365 -20.69 -8.97 47.55
N ASP A 366 -19.93 -9.97 47.14
CA ASP A 366 -19.30 -10.94 48.05
C ASP A 366 -18.32 -10.24 49.01
N LEU A 367 -17.60 -9.22 48.53
CA LEU A 367 -16.70 -8.40 49.34
C LEU A 367 -17.47 -7.54 50.35
N VAL A 368 -18.54 -6.85 49.92
CA VAL A 368 -19.43 -6.09 50.82
C VAL A 368 -20.10 -7.00 51.85
N GLN A 369 -20.52 -8.20 51.44
CA GLN A 369 -21.15 -9.17 52.33
C GLN A 369 -20.14 -9.72 53.35
N ALA A 370 -18.90 -9.98 52.94
CA ALA A 370 -17.81 -10.34 53.83
C ALA A 370 -17.53 -9.23 54.85
N GLU A 371 -17.46 -7.96 54.43
CA GLU A 371 -17.30 -6.83 55.36
C GLU A 371 -18.48 -6.70 56.34
N LEU A 372 -19.72 -6.84 55.87
CA LEU A 372 -20.91 -6.82 56.73
C LEU A 372 -20.89 -7.95 57.77
N THR A 373 -20.48 -9.16 57.39
CA THR A 373 -20.31 -10.26 58.34
C THR A 373 -19.21 -9.97 59.35
N THR A 374 -18.11 -9.34 58.92
CA THR A 374 -17.00 -8.96 59.79
C THR A 374 -17.43 -7.90 60.80
N LEU A 375 -18.21 -6.90 60.36
CA LEU A 375 -18.79 -5.87 61.24
C LEU A 375 -19.76 -6.45 62.26
N ARG A 376 -20.58 -7.44 61.88
CA ARG A 376 -21.47 -8.14 62.83
C ARG A 376 -20.67 -8.91 63.88
N GLN A 377 -19.65 -9.66 63.46
CA GLN A 377 -18.76 -10.37 64.38
C GLN A 377 -18.04 -9.41 65.33
N GLN A 378 -17.60 -8.25 64.84
CA GLN A 378 -16.99 -7.22 65.67
C GLN A 378 -17.99 -6.68 66.72
N ARG A 379 -19.22 -6.36 66.31
CA ARG A 379 -20.27 -5.91 67.24
C ARG A 379 -20.60 -6.95 68.30
N ASP A 380 -20.68 -8.23 67.92
CA ASP A 380 -21.00 -9.31 68.86
C ASP A 380 -19.82 -9.57 69.81
N ALA A 381 -18.57 -9.40 69.37
CA ALA A 381 -17.38 -9.44 70.21
C ALA A 381 -17.32 -8.26 71.19
N ASP A 382 -17.65 -7.04 70.75
CA ASP A 382 -17.72 -5.85 71.60
C ASP A 382 -18.84 -5.96 72.64
N ALA A 383 -19.99 -6.52 72.26
CA ALA A 383 -21.09 -6.81 73.18
C ALA A 383 -20.69 -7.85 74.24
N ALA A 384 -19.95 -8.90 73.84
CA ALA A 384 -19.41 -9.90 74.77
C ALA A 384 -18.35 -9.31 75.71
N ALA A 385 -17.50 -8.40 75.23
CA ALA A 385 -16.51 -7.70 76.05
C ALA A 385 -17.18 -6.72 77.05
N SER A 386 -18.28 -6.08 76.66
CA SER A 386 -19.02 -5.15 77.51
C SER A 386 -19.91 -5.84 78.56
N ALA A 387 -20.28 -7.11 78.36
CA ALA A 387 -21.11 -7.88 79.31
C ALA A 387 -20.37 -8.28 80.61
N GLY A 388 -19.06 -8.07 80.69
CA GLY A 388 -18.24 -8.36 81.88
C GLY A 388 -18.05 -7.21 82.86
N SER A 389 -18.52 -5.99 82.56
CA SER A 389 -18.40 -4.84 83.47
C SER A 389 -19.73 -4.52 84.14
N ASP A 390 -19.90 -4.98 85.38
CA ASP A 390 -20.98 -4.57 86.30
C ASP A 390 -20.87 -3.06 86.62
N ALA A 391 -21.43 -2.24 85.73
CA ALA A 391 -21.67 -0.82 85.98
C ALA A 391 -23.06 -0.48 85.45
N ALA A 392 -24.06 -0.92 86.21
CA ALA A 392 -25.46 -0.55 86.02
C ALA A 392 -25.65 0.96 86.22
N LEU A 393 -26.52 1.54 85.39
CA LEU A 393 -27.11 2.89 85.45
C LEU A 393 -26.37 3.99 84.69
N SER A 394 -26.39 3.94 83.35
CA SER A 394 -26.63 5.10 82.45
C SER A 394 -26.25 4.76 80.99
N THR A 395 -27.07 3.96 80.29
CA THR A 395 -26.66 3.39 78.98
C THR A 395 -27.71 3.49 77.86
N GLN A 396 -28.76 4.30 78.02
CA GLN A 396 -29.78 4.45 76.98
C GLN A 396 -29.47 5.53 75.93
N ALA A 397 -28.40 6.31 76.13
CA ALA A 397 -27.99 7.41 75.24
C ALA A 397 -26.85 7.07 74.26
N THR A 398 -26.25 5.88 74.32
CA THR A 398 -25.07 5.51 73.49
C THR A 398 -25.43 4.82 72.17
N GLY A 399 -26.64 4.25 72.04
CA GLY A 399 -27.03 3.48 70.85
C GLY A 399 -27.26 4.32 69.58
N THR A 400 -27.52 5.62 69.70
CA THR A 400 -27.64 6.52 68.54
C THR A 400 -26.28 6.84 67.92
N ASP A 401 -25.22 6.87 68.73
CA ASP A 401 -23.87 7.22 68.30
C ASP A 401 -23.26 6.12 67.41
N ASP A 402 -23.56 4.85 67.70
CA ASP A 402 -23.08 3.72 66.88
C ASP A 402 -23.78 3.63 65.52
N HIS A 403 -25.06 4.01 65.45
CA HIS A 403 -25.77 4.07 64.17
C HIS A 403 -25.22 5.18 63.27
N ILE A 404 -24.94 6.36 63.84
CA ILE A 404 -24.30 7.47 63.13
C ILE A 404 -22.92 7.03 62.62
N LYS A 405 -22.09 6.40 63.46
CA LYS A 405 -20.76 5.89 63.05
C LYS A 405 -20.85 4.87 61.93
N LEU A 406 -21.80 3.93 61.97
CA LEU A 406 -22.00 2.94 60.92
C LEU A 406 -22.41 3.60 59.60
N GLN A 407 -23.33 4.57 59.64
CA GLN A 407 -23.78 5.30 58.46
C GLN A 407 -22.68 6.17 57.87
N THR A 408 -21.88 6.84 58.71
CA THR A 408 -20.67 7.55 58.26
C THR A 408 -19.70 6.61 57.57
N ARG A 409 -19.43 5.43 58.15
CA ARG A 409 -18.54 4.43 57.54
C ARG A 409 -19.07 3.88 56.21
N MET A 410 -20.40 3.71 56.08
CA MET A 410 -21.01 3.28 54.82
C MET A 410 -20.86 4.34 53.73
N ASN A 411 -21.09 5.62 54.05
CA ASN A 411 -20.88 6.73 53.11
C ASN A 411 -19.41 6.89 52.73
N GLU A 412 -18.49 6.69 53.68
CA GLU A 412 -17.05 6.67 53.45
C GLU A 412 -16.67 5.57 52.43
N LEU A 413 -17.16 4.34 52.62
CA LEU A 413 -16.91 3.23 51.70
C LEU A 413 -17.51 3.48 50.31
N GLN A 414 -18.72 4.04 50.22
CA GLN A 414 -19.31 4.43 48.93
C GLN A 414 -18.46 5.49 48.22
N THR A 415 -17.93 6.47 48.96
CA THR A 415 -17.05 7.51 48.42
C THR A 415 -15.71 6.94 47.96
N GLN A 416 -15.13 6.02 48.73
CA GLN A 416 -13.90 5.32 48.36
C GLN A 416 -14.10 4.46 47.10
N LEU A 417 -15.24 3.77 46.97
CA LEU A 417 -15.58 2.99 45.79
C LEU A 417 -15.73 3.89 44.54
N ALA A 418 -16.45 5.00 44.66
CA ALA A 418 -16.61 5.97 43.58
C ALA A 418 -15.27 6.56 43.13
N LYS A 419 -14.39 6.89 44.10
CA LYS A 419 -13.05 7.41 43.82
C LYS A 419 -12.16 6.36 43.13
N ALA A 420 -12.22 5.10 43.57
CA ALA A 420 -11.47 4.01 42.95
C ALA A 420 -11.94 3.73 41.52
N LEU A 421 -13.24 3.77 41.27
CA LEU A 421 -13.80 3.62 39.92
C LEU A 421 -13.38 4.78 39.00
N ALA A 422 -13.49 6.02 39.46
CA ALA A 422 -13.06 7.19 38.70
C ALA A 422 -11.54 7.16 38.38
N SER A 423 -10.72 6.73 39.34
CA SER A 423 -9.28 6.57 39.14
C SER A 423 -8.95 5.45 38.15
N ALA A 424 -9.65 4.32 38.21
CA ALA A 424 -9.46 3.22 37.27
C ALA A 424 -9.88 3.61 35.84
N GLU A 425 -10.97 4.36 35.71
CA GLU A 425 -11.42 4.89 34.42
C GLU A 425 -10.45 5.93 33.84
N ALA A 426 -9.93 6.83 34.67
CA ALA A 426 -8.91 7.79 34.25
C ALA A 426 -7.64 7.11 33.73
N HIS A 427 -7.15 6.08 34.43
CA HIS A 427 -6.00 5.29 33.96
C HIS A 427 -6.28 4.52 32.68
N ALA A 428 -7.50 4.01 32.50
CA ALA A 428 -7.87 3.33 31.26
C ALA A 428 -7.87 4.29 30.06
N ARG A 429 -8.34 5.54 30.24
CA ARG A 429 -8.29 6.58 29.21
C ARG A 429 -6.85 7.01 28.89
N GLU A 430 -6.04 7.23 29.92
CA GLU A 430 -4.63 7.58 29.77
C GLU A 430 -3.85 6.49 29.00
N ALA A 431 -4.09 5.22 29.31
CA ALA A 431 -3.45 4.10 28.60
C ALA A 431 -3.90 4.02 27.13
N TYR A 432 -5.18 4.29 26.85
CA TYR A 432 -5.72 4.31 25.49
C TYR A 432 -5.15 5.47 24.66
N GLU A 433 -5.15 6.69 25.21
CA GLU A 433 -4.55 7.87 24.56
C GLU A 433 -3.05 7.65 24.28
N LYS A 434 -2.32 7.10 25.26
CA LYS A 434 -0.91 6.75 25.08
C LYS A 434 -0.70 5.73 23.98
N GLY A 435 -1.57 4.72 23.89
CA GLY A 435 -1.55 3.71 22.82
C GLY A 435 -1.74 4.31 21.43
N ILE A 436 -2.68 5.26 21.29
CA ILE A 436 -2.90 5.99 20.04
C ILE A 436 -1.67 6.81 19.66
N GLU A 437 -1.09 7.56 20.60
CA GLU A 437 0.08 8.40 20.32
C GLU A 437 1.28 7.55 19.90
N THR A 438 1.53 6.42 20.57
CA THR A 438 2.58 5.47 20.15
C THR A 438 2.31 4.88 18.77
N GLY A 439 1.06 4.51 18.47
CA GLY A 439 0.70 3.98 17.14
C GLY A 439 0.90 5.02 16.03
N LYS A 440 0.64 6.30 16.31
CA LYS A 440 0.87 7.40 15.37
C LYS A 440 2.35 7.62 15.08
N VAL A 441 3.19 7.63 16.11
CA VAL A 441 4.65 7.77 15.97
C VAL A 441 5.23 6.61 15.15
N ASP A 442 4.80 5.37 15.43
CA ASP A 442 5.25 4.19 14.67
C ASP A 442 4.83 4.24 13.20
N ALA A 443 3.60 4.68 12.91
CA ALA A 443 3.10 4.84 11.56
C ALA A 443 3.88 5.93 10.79
N GLU A 444 4.16 7.07 11.42
CA GLU A 444 4.96 8.14 10.84
C GLU A 444 6.41 7.70 10.59
N GLN A 445 6.98 6.90 11.50
CA GLN A 445 8.32 6.34 11.33
C GLN A 445 8.40 5.36 10.15
N ARG A 446 7.39 4.49 9.95
CA ARG A 446 7.33 3.63 8.76
C ARG A 446 7.19 4.44 7.48
N ALA A 447 6.29 5.42 7.45
CA ALA A 447 6.09 6.27 6.28
C ALA A 447 7.38 7.05 5.93
N LYS A 448 8.19 7.43 6.92
CA LYS A 448 9.50 8.03 6.69
C LYS A 448 10.50 7.02 6.10
N GLN A 449 10.58 5.80 6.65
CA GLN A 449 11.45 4.75 6.13
C GLN A 449 11.10 4.39 4.67
N ASP A 450 9.82 4.28 4.35
CA ASP A 450 9.36 3.96 2.98
C ASP A 450 9.75 5.08 2.00
N ARG A 451 9.66 6.34 2.43
CA ARG A 451 10.07 7.50 1.62
C ARG A 451 11.58 7.55 1.40
N ASP A 452 12.36 7.29 2.44
CA ASP A 452 13.82 7.23 2.35
C ASP A 452 14.27 6.07 1.44
N GLN A 453 13.58 4.93 1.51
CA GLN A 453 13.81 3.78 0.64
C GLN A 453 13.49 4.10 -0.82
N ALA A 454 12.32 4.69 -1.09
CA ALA A 454 11.92 5.11 -2.43
C ALA A 454 12.89 6.14 -3.03
N PHE A 455 13.38 7.09 -2.23
CA PHE A 455 14.40 8.05 -2.65
C PHE A 455 15.72 7.33 -3.02
N HIS A 456 16.14 6.36 -2.21
CA HIS A 456 17.39 5.64 -2.45
C HIS A 456 17.32 4.76 -3.71
N ASP A 457 16.18 4.13 -3.96
CA ASP A 457 15.95 3.32 -5.16
C ASP A 457 15.84 4.21 -6.41
N GLY A 458 15.16 5.35 -6.30
CA GLY A 458 15.14 6.38 -7.35
C GLY A 458 16.54 6.91 -7.68
N TYR A 459 17.36 7.20 -6.66
CA TYR A 459 18.75 7.62 -6.85
C TYR A 459 19.60 6.56 -7.54
N LYS A 460 19.47 5.28 -7.15
CA LYS A 460 20.17 4.17 -7.82
C LYS A 460 19.75 4.03 -9.28
N LYS A 461 18.46 4.16 -9.57
CA LYS A 461 17.93 4.09 -10.94
C LYS A 461 18.48 5.23 -11.81
N ALA A 462 18.38 6.48 -11.33
CA ALA A 462 18.91 7.64 -12.04
C ALA A 462 20.42 7.53 -12.28
N ARG A 463 21.18 6.98 -11.32
CA ARG A 463 22.61 6.73 -11.49
C ARG A 463 22.90 5.66 -12.54
N ALA A 464 22.11 4.60 -12.60
CA ALA A 464 22.25 3.55 -13.62
C ALA A 464 21.94 4.10 -15.02
N GLU A 465 20.92 4.94 -15.14
CA GLU A 465 20.54 5.62 -16.37
C GLU A 465 21.64 6.58 -16.87
N ALA A 466 22.15 7.44 -15.99
CA ALA A 466 23.27 8.34 -16.33
C ALA A 466 24.54 7.57 -16.76
N ASN A 467 24.83 6.43 -16.14
CA ASN A 467 25.95 5.58 -16.56
C ASN A 467 25.71 4.95 -17.94
N SER A 468 24.46 4.57 -18.24
CA SER A 468 24.08 4.04 -19.55
C SER A 468 24.24 5.10 -20.64
N GLU A 469 23.75 6.32 -20.40
CA GLU A 469 23.91 7.46 -21.32
C GLU A 469 25.39 7.81 -21.54
N MET A 470 26.19 7.81 -20.48
CA MET A 470 27.64 8.02 -20.58
C MET A 470 28.31 6.94 -21.45
N GLY A 471 27.84 5.69 -21.36
CA GLY A 471 28.27 4.59 -22.21
C GLY A 471 27.98 4.86 -23.70
N VAL A 472 26.76 5.29 -24.01
CA VAL A 472 26.35 5.66 -25.38
C VAL A 472 27.20 6.81 -25.91
N LEU A 473 27.37 7.89 -25.14
CA LEU A 473 28.19 9.04 -25.55
C LEU A 473 29.66 8.65 -25.80
N LYS A 474 30.20 7.74 -24.97
CA LYS A 474 31.56 7.23 -25.14
C LYS A 474 31.70 6.41 -26.42
N ALA A 475 30.70 5.58 -26.75
CA ALA A 475 30.67 4.83 -28.00
C ALA A 475 30.58 5.76 -29.22
N GLU A 476 29.73 6.79 -29.18
CA GLU A 476 29.63 7.80 -30.23
C GLU A 476 30.95 8.55 -30.45
N LEU A 477 31.61 8.99 -29.38
CA LEU A 477 32.95 9.59 -29.44
C LEU A 477 34.00 8.65 -30.04
N GLY A 478 33.92 7.35 -29.76
CA GLY A 478 34.75 6.32 -30.38
C GLY A 478 34.55 6.25 -31.89
N MET A 479 33.29 6.22 -32.35
CA MET A 479 32.96 6.23 -33.78
C MET A 479 33.47 7.49 -34.49
N PHE A 480 33.35 8.67 -33.86
CA PHE A 480 33.88 9.90 -34.43
C PHE A 480 35.40 9.89 -34.55
N ARG A 481 36.13 9.33 -33.57
CA ARG A 481 37.58 9.18 -33.66
C ARG A 481 37.98 8.25 -34.79
N ALA A 482 37.37 7.07 -34.88
CA ALA A 482 37.65 6.10 -35.95
C ALA A 482 37.39 6.69 -37.34
N PHE A 483 36.32 7.49 -37.48
CA PHE A 483 36.03 8.23 -38.70
C PHE A 483 37.12 9.25 -39.03
N HIS A 484 37.57 10.04 -38.06
CA HIS A 484 38.64 11.03 -38.26
C HIS A 484 39.99 10.38 -38.61
N GLU A 485 40.34 9.27 -37.96
CA GLU A 485 41.57 8.51 -38.24
C GLU A 485 41.54 7.93 -39.67
N SER A 486 40.40 7.38 -40.09
CA SER A 486 40.22 6.93 -41.49
C SER A 486 40.34 8.09 -42.49
N ALA A 487 39.77 9.26 -42.17
CA ALA A 487 39.88 10.44 -43.03
C ALA A 487 41.33 10.96 -43.13
N ALA A 488 42.06 10.95 -42.02
CA ALA A 488 43.48 11.33 -41.99
C ALA A 488 44.34 10.36 -42.83
N HIS A 489 44.12 9.05 -42.68
CA HIS A 489 44.84 8.03 -43.46
C HIS A 489 44.56 8.14 -44.96
N CYS A 490 43.34 8.52 -45.36
CA CYS A 490 43.02 8.80 -46.76
C CYS A 490 43.74 10.05 -47.29
N ALA A 491 43.93 11.08 -46.46
CA ALA A 491 44.62 12.31 -46.88
C ALA A 491 46.12 12.08 -47.13
N ASP A 492 46.78 11.26 -46.31
CA ASP A 492 48.22 10.95 -46.47
C ASP A 492 48.53 10.19 -47.76
N HIS A 493 47.57 9.45 -48.33
CA HIS A 493 47.75 8.74 -49.61
C HIS A 493 47.56 9.63 -50.85
N VAL A 494 47.04 10.85 -50.71
CA VAL A 494 46.81 11.77 -51.84
C VAL A 494 48.00 12.72 -52.07
N GLY A 495 48.93 12.83 -51.13
CA GLY A 495 50.06 13.78 -51.20
C GLY A 495 51.38 13.24 -51.77
N GLY A 496 51.50 11.95 -52.07
CA GLY A 496 52.81 11.30 -52.33
C GLY A 496 53.39 11.41 -53.75
N ASP A 497 52.55 11.41 -54.79
CA ASP A 497 53.02 11.15 -56.16
C ASP A 497 52.58 12.20 -57.21
N ASN A 498 52.15 13.40 -56.79
CA ASN A 498 51.68 14.46 -57.70
C ASN A 498 52.68 15.59 -57.96
N ASP A 499 53.98 15.38 -57.73
CA ASP A 499 55.04 16.26 -58.25
C ASP A 499 55.25 15.99 -59.75
N GLY A 500 54.34 16.47 -60.60
CA GLY A 500 54.57 16.40 -62.05
C GLY A 500 53.46 16.82 -63.01
N LEU A 501 52.24 17.12 -62.54
CA LEU A 501 51.12 17.39 -63.45
C LEU A 501 50.25 18.59 -63.00
N LEU A 502 50.89 19.75 -62.82
CA LEU A 502 50.18 21.03 -62.83
C LEU A 502 50.45 21.69 -64.19
N ASP A 503 49.60 21.37 -65.16
CA ASP A 503 49.43 22.18 -66.38
C ASP A 503 48.20 23.06 -66.19
N ASP A 504 48.41 24.36 -66.39
CA ASP A 504 47.53 25.48 -66.06
C ASP A 504 46.24 25.49 -66.90
N SER A 505 45.19 24.81 -66.45
CA SER A 505 43.84 24.98 -67.02
C SER A 505 42.75 24.74 -65.97
N LEU A 506 42.64 25.69 -65.03
CA LEU A 506 41.65 25.67 -63.94
C LEU A 506 40.52 26.70 -64.14
N ASP A 507 40.33 27.20 -65.37
CA ASP A 507 39.32 28.22 -65.68
C ASP A 507 38.04 27.67 -66.35
N ASP A 508 37.94 26.36 -66.63
CA ASP A 508 36.85 25.84 -67.48
C ASP A 508 36.02 24.66 -66.91
N ILE A 509 35.95 24.52 -65.58
CA ILE A 509 34.98 23.61 -64.95
C ILE A 509 33.67 24.37 -64.67
N SER A 510 33.00 24.78 -65.76
CA SER A 510 31.60 25.19 -65.69
C SER A 510 30.72 23.95 -65.54
N LEU A 511 30.28 23.67 -64.32
CA LEU A 511 29.22 22.70 -64.03
C LEU A 511 27.96 23.11 -64.80
N ALA A 512 27.50 22.23 -65.69
CA ALA A 512 26.47 22.49 -66.70
C ALA A 512 25.07 22.91 -66.17
N ASP A 513 24.85 22.90 -64.85
CA ASP A 513 23.52 23.15 -64.27
C ASP A 513 23.44 24.36 -63.33
N GLY A 514 24.46 25.23 -63.28
CA GLY A 514 24.33 26.57 -62.67
C GLY A 514 23.86 26.63 -61.21
N GLN A 515 23.84 25.51 -60.48
CA GLN A 515 23.45 25.50 -59.08
C GLN A 515 24.66 25.74 -58.18
N PRO A 516 24.60 26.73 -57.26
CA PRO A 516 25.65 26.95 -56.29
C PRO A 516 25.78 25.72 -55.39
N LEU A 517 27.00 25.22 -55.23
CA LEU A 517 27.34 24.15 -54.29
C LEU A 517 27.14 24.67 -52.86
N CYS A 518 25.98 24.37 -52.28
CA CYS A 518 25.76 24.56 -50.85
C CYS A 518 26.56 23.50 -50.08
N SER A 519 27.59 23.96 -49.38
CA SER A 519 28.38 23.17 -48.42
C SER A 519 27.48 22.54 -47.34
N PRO A 520 27.64 21.24 -46.97
CA PRO A 520 26.67 20.52 -46.13
C PRO A 520 26.75 20.79 -44.62
N THR A 521 27.61 21.70 -44.15
CA THR A 521 27.98 21.77 -42.72
C THR A 521 27.56 23.04 -41.97
N SER A 522 26.63 23.83 -42.49
CA SER A 522 26.16 25.05 -41.78
C SER A 522 24.65 25.05 -41.53
N SER A 523 24.20 24.14 -40.68
CA SER A 523 22.85 24.19 -40.07
C SER A 523 22.94 24.65 -38.62
N VAL A 524 23.73 25.69 -38.31
CA VAL A 524 23.55 26.44 -37.07
C VAL A 524 22.48 27.48 -37.36
N SER A 525 21.25 27.16 -36.97
CA SER A 525 20.11 28.08 -36.99
C SER A 525 20.40 29.24 -36.05
N VAL A 526 20.88 30.36 -36.60
CA VAL A 526 20.90 31.65 -35.92
C VAL A 526 19.48 32.18 -35.96
N PHE A 527 18.72 31.97 -34.89
CA PHE A 527 17.50 32.73 -34.62
C PHE A 527 17.90 34.19 -34.38
N THR A 528 17.86 35.02 -35.43
CA THR A 528 17.75 36.46 -35.25
C THR A 528 16.31 36.78 -34.88
N ASP A 529 16.07 36.90 -33.58
CA ASP A 529 14.92 37.58 -33.00
C ASP A 529 14.92 39.04 -33.47
N ASN A 530 14.02 39.35 -34.40
CA ASN A 530 13.70 40.70 -34.79
C ASN A 530 12.23 40.75 -35.22
N GLY A 531 11.32 40.71 -34.24
CA GLY A 531 9.89 40.70 -34.50
C GLY A 531 9.04 41.20 -33.34
N LYS A 532 9.06 42.52 -33.13
CA LYS A 532 8.01 43.36 -32.51
C LYS A 532 6.96 42.64 -31.66
N ASN A 533 7.17 42.73 -30.34
CA ASN A 533 6.16 42.61 -29.30
C ASN A 533 4.98 43.57 -29.52
N ASP A 534 3.77 43.03 -29.58
CA ASP A 534 2.52 43.69 -29.20
C ASP A 534 1.49 42.61 -28.81
N PHE A 535 1.69 41.95 -27.67
CA PHE A 535 0.61 41.22 -27.00
C PHE A 535 0.72 41.42 -25.48
N SER A 536 -0.19 42.23 -24.97
CA SER A 536 -0.47 42.37 -23.54
C SER A 536 -1.31 41.18 -23.06
N ALA A 537 -0.71 40.29 -22.27
CA ALA A 537 -1.41 39.28 -21.48
C ALA A 537 -0.63 39.03 -20.17
N PRO A 538 -1.31 38.57 -19.10
CA PRO A 538 -1.03 38.97 -17.73
C PRO A 538 0.13 38.21 -17.09
N LYS A 539 0.78 38.89 -16.14
CA LYS A 539 1.89 38.39 -15.31
C LYS A 539 1.54 37.03 -14.68
N SER A 540 2.21 35.97 -15.14
CA SER A 540 2.43 34.77 -14.33
C SER A 540 3.61 35.05 -13.40
N THR A 541 3.32 35.18 -12.11
CA THR A 541 4.29 34.94 -11.04
C THR A 541 4.69 33.48 -11.11
N ASP A 542 5.85 33.23 -11.72
CA ASP A 542 6.47 31.91 -11.73
C ASP A 542 7.67 31.97 -10.78
N ASP A 543 7.46 31.35 -9.62
CA ASP A 543 8.33 31.31 -8.46
C ASP A 543 9.19 30.03 -8.54
N TRP A 544 10.09 29.98 -9.52
CA TRP A 544 11.05 28.87 -9.70
C TRP A 544 12.28 29.03 -8.81
N GLY A 545 12.08 29.44 -7.57
CA GLY A 545 13.16 29.74 -6.63
C GLY A 545 13.10 28.90 -5.37
N GLU A 546 13.13 27.57 -5.47
CA GLU A 546 13.66 26.64 -4.43
C GLU A 546 13.45 25.18 -4.87
N TRP A 547 14.40 24.63 -5.64
CA TRP A 547 14.73 23.20 -5.66
C TRP A 547 16.24 23.05 -5.81
#